data_AF-A0A7W0UEX4-F1
#
_entry.id   AF-A0A7W0UEX4-F1
#
_cell.length_a   1.000
_cell.length_b   1.000
_cell.length_c   1.000
_cell.angle_alpha   90.00
_cell.angle_beta   90.00
_cell.angle_gamma   90.00
#
_symmetry.space_group_name_H-M   'P 1'
#
loop_
_entity.id
_entity.type
_entity.pdbx_description
1 polymer ?
#
loop_
_entity_poly.entity_id
_entity_poly.type
_entity_poly.pdbx_seq_one_letter_code
_entity_poly.pdbx_strand_id
1 'polypeptide(L)'
;MAVVYLDACGVAGGDEIRPIVAAHELVHALGAVERAAPNNCKSGHVCDNLGDLMAAVLTETTLESRLLDVGRNDYYGHAGTWSDVADSRFLDRFDSPDRTAPSVPTAPTITSDRFGGVRFSWGPSSDDVGPVAYRVSRDGLFFDEVSGSSARFDALIGSTSTYEVNAVDGVGRLSATVSLRFTAGLGIVDGTGRLLRDTVPPAPVTKVTVRKLAKRIVLTWAPARDSGGLLGYRVRVGSRLLATAKETLSLPRSHVTAPISIVAVDQAGNAGPATRVPLSRLR
;
A
#
# COMPACT_ATOMS: atom_id res chain seq x y z
N MET A 1 -6.22 12.16 14.19
CA MET A 1 -6.69 12.84 15.43
C MET A 1 -8.14 13.19 15.20
N ALA A 2 -9.06 12.58 15.94
CA ALA A 2 -10.46 13.01 15.96
C ALA A 2 -10.62 14.05 17.06
N VAL A 3 -11.31 15.15 16.77
CA VAL A 3 -11.65 16.18 17.76
C VAL A 3 -13.15 16.09 17.99
N VAL A 4 -13.54 15.84 19.22
CA VAL A 4 -14.95 15.76 19.65
C VAL A 4 -15.26 17.04 20.42
N TYR A 5 -16.25 17.80 19.95
CA TYR A 5 -16.64 19.07 20.57
C TYR A 5 -17.79 18.85 21.56
N LEU A 6 -17.49 18.89 22.87
CA LEU A 6 -18.44 18.53 23.92
C LEU A 6 -19.51 19.59 24.22
N ASP A 7 -19.36 20.79 23.66
CA ASP A 7 -20.30 21.91 23.80
C ASP A 7 -21.15 22.10 22.52
N ALA A 8 -21.25 21.03 21.70
CA ALA A 8 -22.08 21.00 20.51
C ALA A 8 -23.58 21.01 20.87
N CYS A 9 -24.44 21.17 19.86
CA CYS A 9 -25.90 21.02 20.00
C CYS A 9 -26.59 21.96 21.03
N GLY A 10 -25.95 23.07 21.39
CA GLY A 10 -26.56 24.09 22.26
C GLY A 10 -26.69 23.66 23.73
N VAL A 11 -25.87 22.72 24.19
CA VAL A 11 -25.91 22.21 25.56
C VAL A 11 -25.42 23.27 26.55
N ALA A 12 -26.35 24.00 27.17
CA ALA A 12 -26.08 24.86 28.32
C ALA A 12 -26.05 24.07 29.67
N GLY A 13 -26.18 22.74 29.61
CA GLY A 13 -26.41 21.86 30.76
C GLY A 13 -25.15 21.23 31.37
N GLY A 14 -25.28 20.75 32.63
CA GLY A 14 -24.20 20.15 33.43
C GLY A 14 -23.63 18.84 32.89
N ASP A 15 -22.77 18.18 33.69
CA ASP A 15 -21.95 17.03 33.28
C ASP A 15 -22.73 15.78 32.82
N GLU A 16 -24.05 15.72 33.03
CA GLU A 16 -24.89 14.54 32.72
C GLU A 16 -25.13 14.32 31.21
N ILE A 17 -25.13 15.38 30.40
CA ILE A 17 -25.43 15.31 28.95
C ILE A 17 -24.15 15.22 28.11
N ARG A 18 -23.01 15.63 28.67
CA ARG A 18 -21.69 15.59 28.00
C ARG A 18 -21.31 14.21 27.46
N PRO A 19 -21.58 13.08 28.16
CA PRO A 19 -21.32 11.75 27.61
C PRO A 19 -22.11 11.45 26.33
N ILE A 20 -23.36 11.90 26.24
CA ILE A 20 -24.18 11.73 25.03
C ILE A 20 -23.59 12.55 23.90
N VAL A 21 -23.30 13.84 24.14
CA VAL A 21 -22.70 14.70 23.11
C VAL A 21 -21.38 14.12 22.65
N ALA A 22 -20.55 13.61 23.57
CA ALA A 22 -19.28 12.97 23.22
C ALA A 22 -19.48 11.78 22.28
N ALA A 23 -20.41 10.88 22.61
CA ALA A 23 -20.70 9.71 21.79
C ALA A 23 -21.33 10.10 20.44
N HIS A 24 -22.27 11.05 20.45
CA HIS A 24 -22.94 11.58 19.27
C HIS A 24 -21.96 12.20 18.28
N GLU A 25 -21.13 13.12 18.75
CA GLU A 25 -20.13 13.81 17.92
C GLU A 25 -19.01 12.87 17.47
N LEU A 26 -18.67 11.85 18.26
CA LEU A 26 -17.77 10.78 17.82
C LEU A 26 -18.38 9.99 16.66
N VAL A 27 -19.65 9.63 16.75
CA VAL A 27 -20.36 8.90 15.70
C VAL A 27 -20.49 9.75 14.43
N HIS A 28 -20.68 11.07 14.55
CA HIS A 28 -20.50 12.01 13.45
C HIS A 28 -19.10 11.98 12.83
N ALA A 29 -18.06 12.00 13.66
CA ALA A 29 -16.67 11.94 13.18
C ALA A 29 -16.35 10.62 12.45
N LEU A 30 -17.10 9.55 12.74
CA LEU A 30 -17.03 8.27 12.04
C LEU A 30 -17.83 8.23 10.73
N GLY A 31 -18.55 9.30 10.37
CA GLY A 31 -19.24 9.45 9.09
C GLY A 31 -20.74 9.20 9.12
N ALA A 32 -21.32 8.91 10.28
CA ALA A 32 -22.77 8.86 10.44
C ALA A 32 -23.37 10.27 10.56
N VAL A 33 -24.58 10.55 10.11
CA VAL A 33 -25.49 9.78 9.27
C VAL A 33 -25.31 10.26 7.82
N GLU A 34 -25.05 9.35 6.89
CA GLU A 34 -24.87 9.72 5.48
C GLU A 34 -26.20 10.19 4.86
N ARG A 35 -26.16 11.10 3.88
CA ARG A 35 -27.38 11.58 3.19
C ARG A 35 -28.19 10.48 2.50
N ALA A 36 -27.54 9.36 2.18
CA ALA A 36 -28.19 8.21 1.56
C ALA A 36 -29.00 7.37 2.56
N ALA A 37 -28.82 7.59 3.87
CA ALA A 37 -29.57 6.87 4.89
C ALA A 37 -31.08 7.21 4.84
N PRO A 38 -31.98 6.22 4.96
CA PRO A 38 -33.43 6.39 4.82
C PRO A 38 -34.07 7.49 5.68
N ASN A 39 -33.60 7.69 6.92
CA ASN A 39 -34.16 8.67 7.85
C ASN A 39 -33.27 9.90 8.06
N ASN A 40 -32.30 10.14 7.17
CA ASN A 40 -31.43 11.31 7.28
C ASN A 40 -32.22 12.62 7.32
N CYS A 41 -31.95 13.44 8.33
CA CYS A 41 -32.50 14.76 8.47
C CYS A 41 -31.49 15.71 9.14
N LYS A 42 -31.82 17.01 9.14
CA LYS A 42 -31.11 18.05 9.93
C LYS A 42 -29.58 17.96 9.87
N SER A 43 -29.04 17.72 8.68
CA SER A 43 -27.60 17.70 8.40
C SER A 43 -26.83 16.63 9.20
N GLY A 44 -27.19 15.36 9.03
CA GLY A 44 -26.42 14.23 9.57
C GLY A 44 -27.09 13.52 10.76
N HIS A 45 -28.35 13.80 11.04
CA HIS A 45 -29.14 13.18 12.10
C HIS A 45 -30.18 12.21 11.55
N VAL A 46 -30.86 11.49 12.43
CA VAL A 46 -32.09 10.74 12.13
C VAL A 46 -33.32 11.38 12.80
N CYS A 47 -34.50 11.17 12.21
CA CYS A 47 -35.75 11.82 12.63
C CYS A 47 -36.92 10.86 12.86
N ASP A 48 -36.70 9.56 12.72
CA ASP A 48 -37.73 8.53 12.87
C ASP A 48 -37.83 8.00 14.30
N ASN A 49 -36.74 7.97 15.06
CA ASN A 49 -36.77 7.60 16.47
C ASN A 49 -36.00 8.57 17.38
N LEU A 50 -36.64 9.00 18.47
CA LEU A 50 -35.98 9.83 19.48
C LEU A 50 -35.05 9.05 20.39
N GLY A 51 -35.08 7.72 20.38
CA GLY A 51 -34.17 6.85 21.12
C GLY A 51 -32.79 6.70 20.46
N ASP A 52 -32.67 7.11 19.21
CA ASP A 52 -31.40 7.07 18.49
C ASP A 52 -30.36 7.98 19.12
N LEU A 53 -29.12 7.51 19.14
CA LEU A 53 -27.97 8.32 19.50
C LEU A 53 -27.86 9.52 18.56
N MET A 54 -28.15 9.35 17.27
CA MET A 54 -28.08 10.40 16.24
C MET A 54 -29.41 11.14 16.01
N ALA A 55 -30.36 11.06 16.94
CA ALA A 55 -31.62 11.78 16.83
C ALA A 55 -31.38 13.30 16.70
N ALA A 56 -32.15 13.98 15.83
CA ALA A 56 -32.01 15.42 15.59
C ALA A 56 -32.41 16.34 16.76
N VAL A 57 -32.88 15.74 17.87
CA VAL A 57 -33.32 16.44 19.07
C VAL A 57 -32.64 15.82 20.27
N LEU A 58 -31.91 16.64 21.01
CA LEU A 58 -31.33 16.22 22.27
C LEU A 58 -32.41 16.25 23.36
N THR A 59 -32.62 15.12 24.04
CA THR A 59 -33.50 15.03 25.21
C THR A 59 -32.67 14.81 26.46
N GLU A 60 -33.06 15.40 27.60
CA GLU A 60 -32.39 15.30 28.91
C GLU A 60 -32.48 13.88 29.49
N THR A 61 -31.69 13.00 28.91
CA THR A 61 -31.63 11.57 29.22
C THR A 61 -30.17 11.18 29.40
N THR A 62 -29.91 9.98 29.90
CA THR A 62 -28.54 9.49 30.10
C THR A 62 -28.09 8.66 28.90
N LEU A 63 -26.78 8.48 28.73
CA LEU A 63 -26.22 7.70 27.62
C LEU A 63 -26.73 6.25 27.62
N GLU A 64 -26.97 5.67 28.79
CA GLU A 64 -27.45 4.30 28.95
C GLU A 64 -28.86 4.09 28.38
N SER A 65 -29.63 5.17 28.20
CA SER A 65 -30.97 5.12 27.62
C SER A 65 -30.99 5.25 26.09
N ARG A 66 -29.83 5.52 25.47
CA ARG A 66 -29.70 5.69 24.02
C ARG A 66 -29.39 4.37 23.33
N LEU A 67 -29.92 4.23 22.12
CA LEU A 67 -29.64 3.11 21.24
C LEU A 67 -28.77 3.57 20.09
N LEU A 68 -27.85 2.70 19.66
CA LEU A 68 -26.91 3.03 18.60
C LEU A 68 -27.61 3.27 17.26
N ASP A 69 -28.67 2.55 16.90
CA ASP A 69 -29.52 2.78 15.73
C ASP A 69 -30.77 1.90 15.91
N VAL A 70 -31.92 2.52 16.13
CA VAL A 70 -33.20 1.86 16.33
C VAL A 70 -33.73 1.38 15.00
N GLY A 71 -33.68 0.07 14.80
CA GLY A 71 -34.08 -0.56 13.55
C GLY A 71 -32.89 -0.97 12.68
N ARG A 72 -31.69 -0.45 12.98
CA ARG A 72 -30.43 -0.80 12.29
C ARG A 72 -30.54 -0.56 10.79
N ASN A 73 -30.94 0.64 10.43
CA ASN A 73 -31.31 0.99 9.06
C ASN A 73 -30.78 2.34 8.61
N ASP A 74 -30.07 3.09 9.45
CA ASP A 74 -29.62 4.44 9.12
C ASP A 74 -28.11 4.61 9.15
N TYR A 75 -27.44 4.12 10.19
CA TYR A 75 -25.99 4.33 10.32
C TYR A 75 -25.25 3.28 11.14
N TYR A 76 -25.95 2.27 11.70
CA TYR A 76 -25.29 1.19 12.41
C TYR A 76 -25.95 -0.18 12.17
N GLY A 77 -25.16 -1.12 11.65
CA GLY A 77 -25.49 -2.53 11.51
C GLY A 77 -26.58 -2.83 10.47
N HIS A 78 -26.58 -2.09 9.36
CA HIS A 78 -27.57 -2.17 8.29
C HIS A 78 -27.04 -2.89 7.03
N ALA A 79 -27.94 -3.30 6.13
CA ALA A 79 -27.57 -3.94 4.85
C ALA A 79 -27.38 -2.94 3.68
N GLY A 80 -27.44 -1.64 3.95
CA GLY A 80 -27.25 -0.57 2.97
C GLY A 80 -25.83 -0.51 2.40
N THR A 81 -25.65 0.26 1.31
CA THR A 81 -24.35 0.46 0.66
C THR A 81 -23.63 1.74 1.11
N TRP A 82 -24.26 2.53 1.98
CA TRP A 82 -23.67 3.74 2.55
C TRP A 82 -22.85 3.40 3.81
N SER A 83 -22.18 4.39 4.37
CA SER A 83 -21.27 4.21 5.50
C SER A 83 -21.98 3.62 6.73
N ASP A 84 -21.47 2.51 7.25
CA ASP A 84 -21.96 1.84 8.45
C ASP A 84 -20.92 1.94 9.58
N VAL A 85 -21.32 2.53 10.72
CA VAL A 85 -20.45 2.69 11.90
C VAL A 85 -20.06 1.33 12.49
N ALA A 86 -20.86 0.27 12.28
CA ALA A 86 -20.50 -1.09 12.68
C ALA A 86 -19.27 -1.64 11.95
N ASP A 87 -18.96 -1.09 10.77
CA ASP A 87 -17.77 -1.42 9.97
C ASP A 87 -16.61 -0.45 10.24
N SER A 88 -16.75 0.41 11.26
CA SER A 88 -15.72 1.37 11.63
C SER A 88 -14.40 0.68 11.99
N ARG A 89 -13.36 1.07 11.27
CA ARG A 89 -11.97 0.63 11.51
C ARG A 89 -11.39 1.08 12.85
N PHE A 90 -12.10 1.93 13.58
CA PHE A 90 -11.65 2.54 14.83
C PHE A 90 -12.40 2.04 16.06
N LEU A 91 -13.45 1.21 15.88
CA LEU A 91 -14.24 0.66 16.97
C LEU A 91 -14.10 -0.86 17.02
N ASP A 92 -13.97 -1.40 18.23
CA ASP A 92 -13.97 -2.84 18.46
C ASP A 92 -15.40 -3.34 18.71
N ARG A 93 -15.76 -4.48 18.11
CA ARG A 93 -17.04 -5.16 18.36
C ARG A 93 -16.99 -5.98 19.65
N PHE A 94 -17.58 -5.45 20.72
CA PHE A 94 -17.58 -6.13 22.02
C PHE A 94 -18.47 -7.39 22.07
N ASP A 95 -19.42 -7.53 21.14
CA ASP A 95 -20.31 -8.69 21.00
C ASP A 95 -19.65 -9.89 20.31
N SER A 96 -18.44 -9.73 19.76
CA SER A 96 -17.72 -10.85 19.14
C SER A 96 -17.08 -11.79 20.18
N PRO A 97 -17.11 -13.12 19.95
CA PRO A 97 -16.33 -14.07 20.74
C PRO A 97 -14.83 -13.98 20.47
N ASP A 98 -14.45 -13.41 19.33
CA ASP A 98 -13.05 -13.17 18.98
C ASP A 98 -12.45 -12.13 19.94
N ARG A 99 -11.36 -12.51 20.61
CA ARG A 99 -10.58 -11.68 21.55
C ARG A 99 -9.09 -11.65 21.23
N THR A 100 -8.65 -12.34 20.19
CA THR A 100 -7.23 -12.55 19.91
C THR A 100 -6.87 -11.75 18.67
N ALA A 101 -5.84 -10.90 18.74
CA ALA A 101 -5.37 -10.24 17.53
C ALA A 101 -4.71 -11.26 16.57
N PRO A 102 -4.72 -11.02 15.26
CA PRO A 102 -4.04 -11.89 14.31
C PRO A 102 -2.54 -12.03 14.59
N SER A 103 -1.94 -13.07 14.01
CA SER A 103 -0.48 -13.21 14.02
C SER A 103 0.20 -12.07 13.25
N VAL A 104 1.38 -11.68 13.69
CA VAL A 104 2.20 -10.67 13.01
C VAL A 104 2.54 -11.11 11.58
N PRO A 105 2.42 -10.24 10.55
CA PRO A 105 2.82 -10.57 9.19
C PRO A 105 4.30 -11.02 9.13
N THR A 106 4.59 -12.08 8.37
CA THR A 106 5.96 -12.61 8.30
C THR A 106 6.83 -11.84 7.30
N ALA A 107 8.13 -11.78 7.58
CA ALA A 107 9.23 -11.24 6.76
C ALA A 107 8.82 -10.35 5.57
N PRO A 108 8.65 -9.03 5.76
CA PRO A 108 8.36 -8.12 4.67
C PRO A 108 9.51 -8.06 3.64
N THR A 109 9.18 -7.68 2.41
CA THR A 109 10.10 -7.41 1.31
C THR A 109 9.64 -6.19 0.53
N ILE A 110 10.59 -5.44 -0.04
CA ILE A 110 10.29 -4.32 -0.93
C ILE A 110 11.11 -4.48 -2.20
N THR A 111 10.47 -4.29 -3.35
CA THR A 111 11.11 -4.26 -4.67
C THR A 111 10.63 -3.03 -5.43
N SER A 112 11.44 -2.52 -6.35
CA SER A 112 10.99 -1.53 -7.32
C SER A 112 10.87 -2.14 -8.71
N ASP A 113 9.81 -1.81 -9.44
CA ASP A 113 9.69 -2.16 -10.84
C ASP A 113 10.41 -1.15 -11.76
N ARG A 114 10.45 -1.49 -13.05
CA ARG A 114 11.14 -0.73 -14.09
C ARG A 114 10.59 0.66 -14.37
N PHE A 115 9.40 0.99 -13.85
CA PHE A 115 8.74 2.27 -14.07
C PHE A 115 8.77 3.15 -12.81
N GLY A 116 9.44 2.69 -11.74
CA GLY A 116 9.44 3.38 -10.47
C GLY A 116 8.18 3.08 -9.64
N GLY A 117 7.52 1.94 -9.85
CA GLY A 117 6.56 1.43 -8.88
C GLY A 117 7.28 0.74 -7.73
N VAL A 118 6.89 0.98 -6.48
CA VAL A 118 7.37 0.25 -5.31
C VAL A 118 6.34 -0.81 -4.94
N ARG A 119 6.76 -2.06 -4.86
CA ARG A 119 5.93 -3.16 -4.35
C ARG A 119 6.43 -3.53 -2.96
N PHE A 120 5.55 -3.36 -1.97
CA PHE A 120 5.70 -3.87 -0.63
C PHE A 120 4.94 -5.18 -0.49
N SER A 121 5.56 -6.22 0.05
CA SER A 121 4.96 -7.54 0.20
C SER A 121 5.36 -8.18 1.51
N TRP A 122 4.49 -8.97 2.08
CA TRP A 122 4.70 -9.66 3.36
C TRP A 122 4.18 -11.09 3.24
N GLY A 123 4.59 -11.94 4.18
CA GLY A 123 4.02 -13.27 4.30
C GLY A 123 2.70 -13.25 5.08
N PRO A 124 1.84 -14.26 4.88
CA PRO A 124 0.51 -14.28 5.44
C PRO A 124 0.51 -14.37 6.97
N SER A 125 -0.63 -14.00 7.54
CA SER A 125 -0.96 -14.07 8.96
C SER A 125 -2.14 -15.02 9.14
N SER A 126 -2.33 -15.50 10.36
CA SER A 126 -3.46 -16.33 10.77
C SER A 126 -4.20 -15.69 11.93
N ASP A 127 -5.48 -16.02 12.05
CA ASP A 127 -6.36 -15.62 13.14
C ASP A 127 -7.16 -16.85 13.63
N ASP A 128 -7.71 -16.79 14.84
CA ASP A 128 -8.40 -17.92 15.47
C ASP A 128 -9.88 -18.04 15.07
N VAL A 129 -10.53 -16.94 14.65
CA VAL A 129 -11.96 -16.91 14.31
C VAL A 129 -12.20 -16.57 12.85
N GLY A 130 -11.46 -15.60 12.30
CA GLY A 130 -11.84 -14.94 11.07
C GLY A 130 -10.78 -14.93 9.97
N PRO A 131 -11.16 -14.43 8.78
CA PRO A 131 -10.18 -14.05 7.78
C PRO A 131 -9.35 -12.85 8.26
N VAL A 132 -8.11 -12.77 7.80
CA VAL A 132 -7.20 -11.66 8.09
C VAL A 132 -7.14 -10.71 6.89
N ALA A 133 -7.25 -9.41 7.16
CA ALA A 133 -6.88 -8.35 6.22
C ALA A 133 -5.60 -7.63 6.72
N TYR A 134 -5.11 -6.66 5.96
CA TYR A 134 -3.86 -5.97 6.27
C TYR A 134 -4.01 -4.47 6.12
N ARG A 135 -3.72 -3.71 7.18
CA ARG A 135 -3.58 -2.26 7.11
C ARG A 135 -2.15 -1.92 6.73
N VAL A 136 -2.01 -1.21 5.63
CA VAL A 136 -0.73 -0.80 5.07
C VAL A 136 -0.58 0.69 5.25
N SER A 137 0.60 1.11 5.70
CA SER A 137 0.94 2.51 5.93
C SER A 137 2.28 2.85 5.29
N ARG A 138 2.46 4.14 4.98
CA ARG A 138 3.75 4.72 4.57
C ARG A 138 4.04 5.94 5.44
N ASP A 139 5.20 5.93 6.08
CA ASP A 139 5.66 7.00 6.97
C ASP A 139 4.64 7.30 8.09
N GLY A 140 4.05 6.26 8.68
CA GLY A 140 3.02 6.35 9.72
C GLY A 140 1.62 6.73 9.23
N LEU A 141 1.46 7.05 7.95
CA LEU A 141 0.17 7.42 7.36
C LEU A 141 -0.51 6.19 6.74
N PHE A 142 -1.78 5.97 7.10
CA PHE A 142 -2.61 4.93 6.50
C PHE A 142 -2.68 5.13 4.97
N PHE A 143 -2.40 4.05 4.24
CA PHE A 143 -2.47 4.02 2.79
C PHE A 143 -3.71 3.28 2.33
N ASP A 144 -3.85 2.00 2.73
CA ASP A 144 -4.95 1.14 2.31
C ASP A 144 -5.11 -0.06 3.24
N GLU A 145 -6.26 -0.73 3.15
CA GLU A 145 -6.52 -2.01 3.78
C GLU A 145 -6.79 -3.06 2.70
N VAL A 146 -6.00 -4.12 2.68
CA VAL A 146 -6.02 -5.12 1.61
C VAL A 146 -6.21 -6.53 2.17
N SER A 147 -6.90 -7.40 1.44
CA SER A 147 -7.01 -8.83 1.77
C SER A 147 -5.81 -9.65 1.26
N GLY A 148 -5.07 -9.11 0.29
CA GLY A 148 -3.86 -9.73 -0.25
C GLY A 148 -2.60 -9.39 0.55
N SER A 149 -1.50 -10.10 0.26
CA SER A 149 -0.23 -9.93 0.98
C SER A 149 0.75 -8.97 0.30
N SER A 150 0.23 -7.97 -0.42
CA SER A 150 1.07 -6.96 -1.07
C SER A 150 0.31 -5.67 -1.36
N ALA A 151 1.04 -4.55 -1.36
CA ALA A 151 0.57 -3.24 -1.80
C ALA A 151 1.55 -2.62 -2.80
N ARG A 152 1.04 -1.71 -3.63
CA ARG A 152 1.83 -0.94 -4.60
C ARG A 152 1.75 0.54 -4.29
N PHE A 153 2.90 1.19 -4.39
CA PHE A 153 3.07 2.62 -4.18
C PHE A 153 3.77 3.23 -5.39
N ASP A 154 3.49 4.50 -5.64
CA ASP A 154 4.33 5.31 -6.51
C ASP A 154 5.69 5.58 -5.82
N ALA A 155 6.79 5.48 -6.55
CA ALA A 155 8.10 5.80 -5.99
C ALA A 155 8.25 7.29 -5.74
N LEU A 156 8.82 7.59 -4.58
CA LEU A 156 9.38 8.90 -4.25
C LEU A 156 10.89 8.83 -4.45
N ILE A 157 11.34 8.98 -5.70
CA ILE A 157 12.75 8.77 -6.10
C ILE A 157 13.69 9.64 -5.26
N GLY A 158 14.74 9.03 -4.70
CA GLY A 158 15.73 9.72 -3.86
C GLY A 158 15.27 9.99 -2.43
N SER A 159 14.02 9.64 -2.09
CA SER A 159 13.51 9.68 -0.73
C SER A 159 13.57 8.30 -0.08
N THR A 160 13.76 8.29 1.23
CA THR A 160 13.63 7.10 2.07
C THR A 160 12.27 7.16 2.76
N SER A 161 11.49 6.11 2.62
CA SER A 161 10.22 5.94 3.33
C SER A 161 10.23 4.69 4.17
N THR A 162 9.44 4.71 5.24
CA THR A 162 9.13 3.55 6.07
C THR A 162 7.80 2.97 5.61
N TYR A 163 7.80 1.70 5.19
CA TYR A 163 6.60 0.98 4.80
C TYR A 163 6.23 0.03 5.92
N GLU A 164 4.96 0.04 6.31
CA GLU A 164 4.46 -0.60 7.52
C GLU A 164 3.24 -1.42 7.19
N VAL A 165 3.11 -2.57 7.84
CA VAL A 165 1.91 -3.40 7.74
C VAL A 165 1.59 -4.09 9.06
N ASN A 166 0.30 -4.13 9.36
CA ASN A 166 -0.29 -4.90 10.46
C ASN A 166 -1.39 -5.78 9.87
N ALA A 167 -1.50 -7.01 10.34
CA ALA A 167 -2.71 -7.80 10.17
C ALA A 167 -3.85 -7.24 11.03
N VAL A 168 -5.08 -7.29 10.52
CA VAL A 168 -6.33 -6.90 11.17
C VAL A 168 -7.37 -8.01 11.05
N ASP A 169 -8.07 -8.32 12.14
CA ASP A 169 -9.17 -9.30 12.18
C ASP A 169 -10.51 -8.67 11.75
N GLY A 170 -11.58 -9.47 11.74
CA GLY A 170 -12.93 -9.03 11.39
C GLY A 170 -13.60 -8.12 12.42
N VAL A 171 -12.98 -7.88 13.58
CA VAL A 171 -13.51 -7.03 14.64
C VAL A 171 -12.65 -5.81 14.94
N GLY A 172 -11.59 -5.61 14.17
CA GLY A 172 -10.75 -4.41 14.18
C GLY A 172 -9.42 -4.54 14.93
N ARG A 173 -9.09 -5.68 15.56
CA ARG A 173 -7.83 -5.78 16.32
C ARG A 173 -6.63 -5.91 15.42
N LEU A 174 -5.56 -5.24 15.81
CA LEU A 174 -4.31 -5.19 15.09
C LEU A 174 -3.26 -6.08 15.75
N SER A 175 -2.58 -6.86 14.92
CA SER A 175 -1.28 -7.47 15.28
C SER A 175 -0.21 -6.39 15.51
N ALA A 176 0.99 -6.77 15.97
CA ALA A 176 2.14 -5.86 15.95
C ALA A 176 2.56 -5.48 14.52
N THR A 177 3.13 -4.28 14.36
CA THR A 177 3.57 -3.76 13.06
C THR A 177 4.88 -4.40 12.64
N VAL A 178 4.97 -4.80 11.37
CA VAL A 178 6.26 -5.02 10.71
C VAL A 178 6.55 -3.91 9.73
N SER A 179 7.82 -3.51 9.62
CA SER A 179 8.21 -2.40 8.78
C SER A 179 9.54 -2.63 8.07
N LEU A 180 9.70 -1.93 6.95
CA LEU A 180 10.97 -1.81 6.23
C LEU A 180 11.21 -0.37 5.80
N ARG A 181 12.46 0.05 5.86
CA ARG A 181 12.91 1.30 5.24
C ARG A 181 13.45 1.03 3.85
N PHE A 182 13.00 1.84 2.90
CA PHE A 182 13.38 1.69 1.49
C PHE A 182 13.67 3.04 0.88
N THR A 183 14.82 3.14 0.23
CA THR A 183 15.22 4.30 -0.56
C THR A 183 15.00 3.99 -2.03
N ALA A 184 14.07 4.71 -2.66
CA ALA A 184 13.76 4.48 -4.07
C ALA A 184 14.98 4.78 -4.96
N GLY A 185 15.40 3.78 -5.73
CA GLY A 185 16.60 3.83 -6.55
C GLY A 185 17.85 3.19 -5.92
N LEU A 186 17.81 2.84 -4.63
CA LEU A 186 18.93 2.23 -3.91
C LEU A 186 18.61 0.85 -3.31
N GLY A 187 17.46 0.69 -2.64
CA GLY A 187 17.08 -0.58 -2.00
C GLY A 187 16.60 -0.45 -0.56
N ILE A 188 16.62 -1.58 0.15
CA ILE A 188 16.25 -1.67 1.57
C ILE A 188 17.42 -1.15 2.41
N VAL A 189 17.16 -0.24 3.34
CA VAL A 189 18.18 0.45 4.14
C VAL A 189 17.94 0.30 5.65
N ASP A 190 18.97 0.50 6.46
CA ASP A 190 18.84 0.59 7.91
C ASP A 190 18.46 2.01 8.37
N GLY A 191 18.42 2.24 9.69
CA GLY A 191 18.06 3.55 10.25
C GLY A 191 19.05 4.69 10.01
N THR A 192 20.25 4.38 9.51
CA THR A 192 21.23 5.38 9.08
C THR A 192 21.17 5.65 7.58
N GLY A 193 20.29 4.95 6.85
CA GLY A 193 20.21 5.01 5.40
C GLY A 193 21.24 4.13 4.68
N ARG A 194 21.99 3.29 5.42
CA ARG A 194 22.93 2.35 4.81
C ARG A 194 22.18 1.21 4.14
N LEU A 195 22.56 0.90 2.91
CA LEU A 195 22.02 -0.22 2.14
C LEU A 195 22.23 -1.55 2.87
N LEU A 196 21.13 -2.24 3.16
CA LEU A 196 21.10 -3.60 3.70
C LEU A 196 20.93 -4.63 2.59
N ARG A 197 20.07 -4.33 1.61
CA ARG A 197 19.78 -5.21 0.49
C ARG A 197 19.36 -4.41 -0.73
N ASP A 198 20.08 -4.62 -1.82
CA ASP A 198 19.69 -4.08 -3.13
C ASP A 198 18.59 -4.94 -3.74
N THR A 199 17.44 -4.31 -3.96
CA THR A 199 16.26 -4.88 -4.60
C THR A 199 15.78 -4.02 -5.77
N VAL A 200 16.63 -3.11 -6.23
CA VAL A 200 16.34 -2.14 -7.28
C VAL A 200 17.05 -2.60 -8.56
N PRO A 201 16.31 -2.91 -9.64
CA PRO A 201 16.95 -3.28 -10.89
C PRO A 201 17.66 -2.10 -11.58
N PRO A 202 18.74 -2.35 -12.33
CA PRO A 202 19.41 -1.33 -13.12
C PRO A 202 18.50 -0.63 -14.13
N ALA A 203 18.84 0.62 -14.43
CA ALA A 203 18.23 1.37 -15.53
C ALA A 203 18.46 0.66 -16.89
N PRO A 204 17.57 0.88 -17.88
CA PRO A 204 17.75 0.30 -19.22
C PRO A 204 19.05 0.78 -19.88
N VAL A 205 19.66 -0.09 -20.67
CA VAL A 205 20.81 0.27 -21.52
C VAL A 205 20.36 1.28 -22.57
N THR A 206 21.11 2.36 -22.76
CA THR A 206 20.79 3.40 -23.77
C THR A 206 21.94 3.61 -24.75
N LYS A 207 21.68 4.39 -25.81
CA LYS A 207 22.70 4.78 -26.82
C LYS A 207 23.46 3.60 -27.43
N VAL A 208 22.74 2.53 -27.79
CA VAL A 208 23.36 1.37 -28.44
C VAL A 208 23.79 1.72 -29.86
N THR A 209 25.10 1.71 -30.10
CA THR A 209 25.74 1.90 -31.39
C THR A 209 26.17 0.56 -31.96
N VAL A 210 25.97 0.41 -33.28
CA VAL A 210 26.29 -0.82 -34.01
C VAL A 210 27.35 -0.49 -35.06
N ARG A 211 28.53 -1.09 -34.92
CA ARG A 211 29.60 -1.02 -35.93
C ARG A 211 29.68 -2.34 -36.68
N LYS A 212 29.43 -2.29 -37.99
CA LYS A 212 29.46 -3.44 -38.89
C LYS A 212 30.87 -3.57 -39.47
N LEU A 213 31.51 -4.71 -39.23
CA LEU A 213 32.79 -5.09 -39.82
C LEU A 213 32.57 -6.27 -40.78
N ALA A 214 33.55 -6.61 -41.62
CA ALA A 214 33.38 -7.65 -42.64
C ALA A 214 32.87 -9.01 -42.09
N LYS A 215 33.43 -9.49 -40.98
CA LYS A 215 33.05 -10.77 -40.35
C LYS A 215 32.36 -10.62 -38.99
N ARG A 216 32.28 -9.40 -38.45
CA ARG A 216 31.84 -9.15 -37.07
C ARG A 216 30.88 -7.97 -36.97
N ILE A 217 30.07 -7.98 -35.93
CA ILE A 217 29.32 -6.81 -35.46
C ILE A 217 29.86 -6.47 -34.07
N VAL A 218 30.15 -5.21 -33.84
CA VAL A 218 30.51 -4.67 -32.53
C VAL A 218 29.36 -3.81 -32.05
N LEU A 219 28.78 -4.16 -30.91
CA LEU A 219 27.85 -3.32 -30.18
C LEU A 219 28.61 -2.58 -29.10
N THR A 220 28.32 -1.29 -28.94
CA THR A 220 28.77 -0.47 -27.83
C THR A 220 27.58 0.30 -27.29
N TRP A 221 27.54 0.55 -25.99
CA TRP A 221 26.44 1.29 -25.36
C TRP A 221 26.94 2.20 -24.25
N ALA A 222 26.08 3.10 -23.78
CA ALA A 222 26.37 3.88 -22.58
C ALA A 222 26.19 2.98 -21.35
N PRO A 223 27.03 3.11 -20.30
CA PRO A 223 26.85 2.38 -19.05
C PRO A 223 25.43 2.54 -18.51
N ALA A 224 24.83 1.45 -18.04
CA ALA A 224 23.59 1.54 -17.29
C ALA A 224 23.86 2.25 -15.95
N ARG A 225 22.82 2.83 -15.35
CA ARG A 225 22.90 3.42 -14.02
C ARG A 225 22.25 2.47 -13.03
N ASP A 226 22.93 2.31 -11.91
CA ASP A 226 22.45 1.56 -10.76
C ASP A 226 23.20 2.05 -9.52
N SER A 227 22.48 2.30 -8.43
CA SER A 227 23.10 2.78 -7.18
C SER A 227 23.66 1.65 -6.32
N GLY A 228 23.16 0.42 -6.47
CA GLY A 228 23.73 -0.79 -5.87
C GLY A 228 24.96 -1.32 -6.62
N GLY A 229 25.14 -0.89 -7.86
CA GLY A 229 26.31 -1.14 -8.69
C GLY A 229 26.09 -2.26 -9.70
N LEU A 230 26.77 -2.17 -10.85
CA LEU A 230 26.61 -3.14 -11.94
C LEU A 230 27.52 -4.36 -11.79
N LEU A 231 26.97 -5.54 -12.04
CA LEU A 231 27.73 -6.77 -12.28
C LEU A 231 28.11 -6.91 -13.77
N GLY A 232 27.23 -6.50 -14.67
CA GLY A 232 27.47 -6.53 -16.10
C GLY A 232 26.19 -6.55 -16.94
N TYR A 233 26.28 -7.12 -18.13
CA TYR A 233 25.20 -7.12 -19.13
C TYR A 233 24.92 -8.54 -19.64
N ARG A 234 23.65 -8.92 -19.67
CA ARG A 234 23.15 -10.12 -20.36
C ARG A 234 22.68 -9.72 -21.76
N VAL A 235 23.20 -10.41 -22.77
CA VAL A 235 22.86 -10.15 -24.18
C VAL A 235 22.25 -11.40 -24.81
N ARG A 236 21.04 -11.27 -25.35
CA ARG A 236 20.31 -12.37 -25.98
C ARG A 236 20.15 -12.15 -27.47
N VAL A 237 20.47 -13.18 -28.26
CA VAL A 237 20.30 -13.23 -29.72
C VAL A 237 19.48 -14.47 -30.06
N GLY A 238 18.18 -14.30 -30.32
CA GLY A 238 17.26 -15.43 -30.41
C GLY A 238 17.19 -16.19 -29.07
N SER A 239 17.53 -17.48 -29.08
CA SER A 239 17.65 -18.32 -27.88
C SER A 239 19.01 -18.24 -27.19
N ARG A 240 20.04 -17.72 -27.88
CA ARG A 240 21.41 -17.69 -27.36
C ARG A 240 21.56 -16.57 -26.33
N LEU A 241 22.02 -16.92 -25.13
CA LEU A 241 22.37 -15.99 -24.06
C LEU A 241 23.89 -15.82 -23.97
N LEU A 242 24.34 -14.59 -23.79
CA LEU A 242 25.72 -14.18 -23.61
C LEU A 242 25.81 -13.21 -22.42
N ALA A 243 26.99 -13.06 -21.84
CA ALA A 243 27.26 -12.10 -20.78
C ALA A 243 28.57 -11.34 -21.03
N THR A 244 28.64 -10.10 -20.60
CA THR A 244 29.86 -9.28 -20.63
C THR A 244 29.83 -8.29 -19.47
N ALA A 245 30.98 -8.07 -18.82
CA ALA A 245 31.13 -7.02 -17.81
C ALA A 245 31.39 -5.63 -18.44
N LYS A 246 31.72 -5.58 -19.74
CA LYS A 246 32.06 -4.34 -20.46
C LYS A 246 30.86 -3.81 -21.21
N GLU A 247 30.85 -2.50 -21.50
CA GLU A 247 29.85 -1.81 -22.33
C GLU A 247 30.00 -2.10 -23.83
N THR A 248 30.56 -3.26 -24.16
CA THR A 248 30.76 -3.69 -25.53
C THR A 248 30.63 -5.19 -25.65
N LEU A 249 30.12 -5.61 -26.81
CA LEU A 249 30.06 -6.99 -27.23
C LEU A 249 30.40 -7.11 -28.70
N SER A 250 31.30 -8.03 -29.03
CA SER A 250 31.63 -8.34 -30.42
C SER A 250 31.17 -9.75 -30.79
N LEU A 251 30.40 -9.86 -31.86
CA LEU A 251 29.81 -11.11 -32.34
C LEU A 251 30.18 -11.38 -33.81
N PRO A 252 30.35 -12.66 -34.22
CA PRO A 252 30.37 -13.01 -35.63
C PRO A 252 29.06 -12.61 -36.31
N ARG A 253 29.12 -12.09 -37.55
CA ARG A 253 27.90 -11.74 -38.31
C ARG A 253 26.97 -12.94 -38.51
N SER A 254 27.54 -14.13 -38.69
CA SER A 254 26.79 -15.39 -38.81
C SER A 254 25.94 -15.72 -37.59
N HIS A 255 26.26 -15.19 -36.41
CA HIS A 255 25.51 -15.44 -35.18
C HIS A 255 24.37 -14.44 -34.96
N VAL A 256 24.27 -13.38 -35.77
CA VAL A 256 23.24 -12.34 -35.63
C VAL A 256 22.06 -12.67 -36.54
N THR A 257 21.29 -13.67 -36.13
CA THR A 257 20.14 -14.21 -36.88
C THR A 257 18.79 -13.62 -36.43
N ALA A 258 18.78 -12.90 -35.32
CA ALA A 258 17.58 -12.34 -34.69
C ALA A 258 17.88 -10.96 -34.05
N PRO A 259 16.84 -10.18 -33.69
CA PRO A 259 17.03 -8.99 -32.86
C PRO A 259 17.83 -9.30 -31.60
N ILE A 260 18.66 -8.34 -31.19
CA ILE A 260 19.48 -8.45 -29.97
C ILE A 260 18.73 -7.77 -28.82
N SER A 261 18.71 -8.40 -27.65
CA SER A 261 18.23 -7.81 -26.40
C SER A 261 19.40 -7.68 -25.43
N ILE A 262 19.58 -6.49 -24.85
CA ILE A 262 20.62 -6.20 -23.87
C ILE A 262 19.94 -5.82 -22.56
N VAL A 263 20.34 -6.46 -21.46
CA VAL A 263 19.84 -6.19 -20.10
C VAL A 263 21.04 -5.94 -19.19
N ALA A 264 21.00 -4.86 -18.41
CA ALA A 264 21.96 -4.64 -17.33
C ALA A 264 21.57 -5.47 -16.09
N VAL A 265 22.56 -5.95 -15.36
CA VAL A 265 22.40 -6.76 -14.15
C VAL A 265 23.28 -6.16 -13.06
N ASP A 266 22.71 -5.92 -11.88
CA ASP A 266 23.43 -5.41 -10.72
C ASP A 266 24.18 -6.52 -9.97
N GLN A 267 24.91 -6.13 -8.92
CA GLN A 267 25.64 -7.05 -8.04
C GLN A 267 24.74 -7.96 -7.20
N ALA A 268 23.50 -7.53 -6.90
CA ALA A 268 22.50 -8.35 -6.22
C ALA A 268 21.80 -9.36 -7.16
N GLY A 269 22.07 -9.28 -8.47
CA GLY A 269 21.50 -10.14 -9.49
C GLY A 269 20.16 -9.66 -10.04
N ASN A 270 19.66 -8.47 -9.68
CA ASN A 270 18.45 -7.93 -10.27
C ASN A 270 18.72 -7.53 -11.72
N ALA A 271 17.73 -7.77 -12.58
CA ALA A 271 17.85 -7.56 -14.02
C ALA A 271 16.99 -6.38 -14.45
N GLY A 272 17.63 -5.39 -15.06
CA GLY A 272 16.96 -4.21 -15.59
C GLY A 272 16.11 -4.50 -16.82
N PRO A 273 15.49 -3.46 -17.41
CA PRO A 273 14.68 -3.62 -18.60
C PRO A 273 15.52 -3.97 -19.83
N ALA A 274 14.94 -4.78 -20.71
CA ALA A 274 15.56 -5.18 -21.97
C ALA A 274 15.56 -4.06 -23.00
N THR A 275 16.74 -3.66 -23.46
CA THR A 275 16.91 -2.79 -24.63
C THR A 275 17.01 -3.64 -25.89
N ARG A 276 16.07 -3.46 -26.82
CA ARG A 276 16.01 -4.21 -28.08
C ARG A 276 16.71 -3.46 -29.21
N VAL A 277 17.63 -4.13 -29.89
CA VAL A 277 18.23 -3.70 -31.16
C VAL A 277 17.60 -4.53 -32.29
N PRO A 278 16.80 -3.92 -33.19
CA PRO A 278 16.13 -4.64 -34.26
C PRO A 278 17.14 -5.19 -35.28
N LEU A 279 16.78 -6.31 -35.91
CA LEU A 279 17.64 -6.98 -36.89
C LEU A 279 18.03 -6.09 -38.08
N SER A 280 17.15 -5.16 -38.48
CA SER A 280 17.41 -4.16 -39.53
C SER A 280 18.61 -3.26 -39.24
N ARG A 281 18.87 -2.92 -37.97
CA ARG A 281 20.06 -2.14 -37.57
C ARG A 281 21.34 -2.97 -37.57
N LEU A 282 21.21 -4.30 -37.52
CA LEU A 282 22.32 -5.24 -37.39
C LEU A 282 22.81 -5.75 -38.76
N ARG A 283 21.92 -5.87 -39.75
CA ARG A 283 22.27 -6.25 -41.13
C ARG A 283 23.08 -5.17 -41.81
#